data_AF-A0A3C0X000-F1
#
_entry.id   AF-A0A3C0X000-F1
#
_cell.length_a   1.000
_cell.length_b   1.000
_cell.length_c   1.000
_cell.angle_alpha   90.00
_cell.angle_beta   90.00
_cell.angle_gamma   90.00
#
_symmetry.space_group_name_H-M   'P 1'
#
loop_
_entity.id
_entity.type
_entity.pdbx_description
1 polymer ?
#
loop_
_entity_poly.entity_id
_entity_poly.type
_entity_poly.pdbx_seq_one_letter_code
_entity_poly.pdbx_strand_id
1 'polypeptide(L)'
;IRLGLHSIEEDAYIAGPWHPAFSELCQSEIMLAGVISKLIEKGDYIIYVGRSDVSKMIGQGRKNLLHLRDMGYNCRVKEDEALSGLDFRIERQA
;
A
#
# COMPACT_ATOMS: atom_id res chain seq x y z
N ILE A 1 -5.84 -32.15 -8.13
CA ILE A 1 -5.12 -30.99 -7.56
C ILE A 1 -4.87 -31.30 -6.08
N ARG A 2 -3.61 -31.47 -5.68
CA ARG A 2 -3.22 -31.86 -4.31
C ARG A 2 -3.24 -30.59 -3.44
N LEU A 3 -4.27 -30.44 -2.61
CA LEU A 3 -4.43 -29.33 -1.67
C LEU A 3 -3.52 -29.58 -0.46
N GLY A 4 -2.34 -28.94 -0.45
CA GLY A 4 -1.48 -28.89 0.72
C GLY A 4 -2.06 -27.91 1.74
N LEU A 5 -2.97 -28.39 2.58
CA LEU A 5 -3.43 -27.68 3.77
C LEU A 5 -2.38 -27.93 4.88
N HIS A 6 -1.33 -27.12 4.91
CA HIS A 6 -0.39 -27.13 6.03
C HIS A 6 -0.94 -26.24 7.15
N SER A 7 -1.13 -26.88 8.30
CA SER A 7 -1.74 -26.38 9.53
C SER A 7 -1.30 -24.98 9.91
N ILE A 8 -2.28 -24.11 10.09
CA ILE A 8 -2.14 -22.91 10.93
C ILE A 8 -2.06 -23.41 12.37
N GLU A 9 -0.95 -23.09 13.05
CA GLU A 9 -0.77 -23.36 14.47
C GLU A 9 -1.79 -22.54 15.28
N GLU A 10 -2.56 -23.22 16.14
CA GLU A 10 -3.72 -22.68 16.87
C GLU A 10 -3.37 -21.89 18.15
N ASP A 11 -2.09 -21.66 18.47
CA ASP A 11 -1.66 -21.26 19.83
C ASP A 11 -1.39 -19.75 20.05
N ALA A 12 -2.03 -18.85 19.29
CA ALA A 12 -1.91 -17.39 19.48
C ALA A 12 -3.28 -16.69 19.57
N TYR A 13 -4.27 -17.30 20.22
CA TYR A 13 -5.61 -16.73 20.41
C TYR A 13 -5.74 -15.96 21.73
N ILE A 14 -5.24 -14.72 21.78
CA ILE A 14 -5.73 -13.71 22.75
C ILE A 14 -6.79 -12.81 22.08
N ALA A 15 -6.88 -12.78 20.75
CA ALA A 15 -7.82 -11.93 20.01
C ALA A 15 -8.26 -12.51 18.64
N GLY A 16 -8.93 -13.67 18.62
CA GLY A 16 -9.54 -14.22 17.39
C GLY A 16 -8.56 -14.58 16.26
N PRO A 17 -9.04 -15.10 15.10
CA PRO A 17 -8.18 -15.36 13.96
C PRO A 17 -7.71 -14.04 13.36
N TRP A 18 -6.51 -13.59 13.74
CA TRP A 18 -5.86 -12.49 13.05
C TRP A 18 -5.26 -13.03 11.75
N HIS A 19 -5.84 -12.62 10.61
CA HIS A 19 -5.32 -13.01 9.30
C HIS A 19 -4.38 -11.90 8.78
N PRO A 20 -3.11 -12.21 8.43
CA PRO A 20 -2.14 -11.22 7.95
C PRO A 20 -2.60 -10.43 6.72
N ALA A 21 -3.49 -11.01 5.90
CA ALA A 21 -4.10 -10.32 4.76
C ALA A 21 -4.95 -9.10 5.16
N PHE A 22 -5.56 -9.08 6.35
CA PHE A 22 -6.30 -7.89 6.83
C PHE A 22 -5.36 -6.75 7.20
N SER A 23 -4.18 -7.07 7.74
CA SER A 23 -3.15 -6.09 8.03
C SER A 23 -2.67 -5.37 6.77
N GLU A 24 -2.52 -6.12 5.67
CA GLU A 24 -2.09 -5.55 4.38
C GLU A 24 -3.10 -4.55 3.82
N LEU A 25 -4.41 -4.84 3.94
CA LEU A 25 -5.47 -3.90 3.56
C LEU A 25 -5.42 -2.61 4.40
N CYS A 26 -5.27 -2.74 5.72
CA CYS A 26 -5.12 -1.58 6.60
C CYS A 26 -3.87 -0.76 6.26
N GLN A 27 -2.73 -1.40 6.01
CA GLN A 27 -1.49 -0.72 5.64
C GLN A 27 -1.62 0.02 4.30
N SER A 28 -2.29 -0.58 3.31
CA SER A 28 -2.63 0.06 2.04
C SER A 28 -3.48 1.33 2.24
N GLU A 29 -4.54 1.24 3.05
CA GLU A 29 -5.42 2.39 3.34
C GLU A 29 -4.68 3.51 4.09
N ILE A 30 -3.82 3.16 5.06
CA ILE A 30 -3.00 4.14 5.79
C ILE A 30 -2.07 4.89 4.84
N MET A 31 -1.39 4.19 3.92
CA MET A 31 -0.54 4.83 2.91
C MET A 31 -1.33 5.76 2.00
N LEU A 32 -2.48 5.29 1.50
CA LEU A 32 -3.34 6.07 0.61
C LEU A 32 -3.82 7.36 1.29
N ALA A 33 -4.33 7.27 2.53
CA ALA A 33 -4.76 8.42 3.29
C ALA A 33 -3.60 9.40 3.56
N GLY A 34 -2.42 8.88 3.90
CA GLY A 34 -1.21 9.67 4.07
C GLY A 34 -0.81 10.43 2.81
N VAL A 35 -0.84 9.76 1.66
CA VAL A 35 -0.53 10.37 0.36
C VAL A 35 -1.55 11.46 0.01
N ILE A 36 -2.84 11.16 0.10
CA ILE A 36 -3.91 12.12 -0.19
C ILE A 36 -3.78 13.37 0.69
N SER A 37 -3.45 13.21 1.98
CA SER A 37 -3.25 14.34 2.88
C SER A 37 -2.11 15.28 2.49
N LYS A 38 -1.08 14.76 1.79
CA LYS A 38 0.05 15.54 1.29
C LYS A 38 -0.17 16.10 -0.13
N LEU A 39 -1.13 15.56 -0.88
CA LEU A 39 -1.45 15.98 -2.24
C LEU A 39 -2.43 17.18 -2.21
N ILE A 40 -1.86 18.38 -2.16
CA ILE A 40 -2.63 19.63 -2.07
C ILE A 40 -3.17 20.06 -3.44
N GLU A 41 -2.39 19.87 -4.52
CA GLU A 41 -2.73 20.32 -5.87
C GLU A 41 -2.88 19.15 -6.83
N LYS A 42 -3.77 19.29 -7.81
CA LYS A 42 -3.90 18.30 -8.89
C LYS A 42 -2.69 18.40 -9.82
N GLY A 43 -2.21 17.25 -10.28
CA GLY A 43 -1.05 17.20 -11.16
C GLY A 43 -0.37 15.83 -11.17
N ASP A 44 0.82 15.81 -11.74
CA ASP A 44 1.65 14.62 -11.88
C ASP A 44 2.59 14.49 -10.68
N TYR A 45 2.60 13.30 -10.07
CA TYR A 45 3.39 13.02 -8.88
C TYR A 45 4.10 11.67 -9.00
N ILE A 46 5.30 11.57 -8.44
CA ILE A 46 6.00 10.32 -8.21
C ILE A 46 5.98 10.04 -6.70
N ILE A 47 5.47 8.88 -6.34
CA ILE A 47 5.43 8.36 -4.98
C ILE A 47 6.53 7.30 -4.88
N TYR A 48 7.54 7.60 -4.09
CA TYR A 48 8.62 6.68 -3.75
C TYR A 48 8.25 5.96 -2.45
N VAL A 49 8.31 4.62 -2.48
CA VAL A 49 8.02 3.75 -1.33
C VAL A 49 9.06 2.64 -1.24
N GLY A 50 9.18 2.00 -0.09
CA GLY A 50 10.05 0.82 0.04
C GLY A 50 9.65 -0.30 -0.91
N ARG A 51 10.61 -1.12 -1.34
CA ARG A 51 10.38 -2.24 -2.26
C ARG A 51 9.30 -3.21 -1.78
N SER A 52 9.24 -3.47 -0.47
CA SER A 52 8.21 -4.30 0.19
C SER A 52 6.82 -3.69 0.23
N ASP A 53 6.71 -2.40 -0.09
CA ASP A 53 5.54 -1.56 0.13
C ASP A 53 4.94 -1.04 -1.17
N VAL A 54 5.64 -1.22 -2.30
CA VAL A 54 5.14 -0.94 -3.65
C VAL A 54 3.78 -1.61 -3.89
N SER A 55 3.64 -2.89 -3.56
CA SER A 55 2.37 -3.61 -3.74
C SER A 55 1.26 -3.04 -2.85
N LYS A 56 1.59 -2.64 -1.62
CA LYS A 56 0.64 -2.04 -0.67
C LYS A 56 0.20 -0.65 -1.14
N MET A 57 1.13 0.16 -1.62
CA MET A 57 0.86 1.50 -2.15
C MET A 57 0.03 1.45 -3.43
N ILE A 58 0.34 0.54 -4.36
CA ILE A 58 -0.43 0.34 -5.60
C ILE A 58 -1.83 -0.22 -5.26
N GLY A 59 -1.92 -1.04 -4.21
CA GLY A 59 -3.12 -1.76 -3.82
C GLY A 59 -3.42 -2.92 -4.76
N GLN A 60 -4.23 -3.88 -4.28
CA GLN A 60 -4.67 -5.02 -5.08
C GLN A 60 -5.36 -4.52 -6.37
N GLY A 61 -4.88 -4.98 -7.53
CA GLY A 61 -5.45 -4.58 -8.82
C GLY A 61 -5.25 -3.10 -9.18
N ARG A 62 -4.26 -2.40 -8.59
CA ARG A 62 -3.99 -0.97 -8.81
C ARG A 62 -5.13 -0.05 -8.34
N LYS A 63 -5.96 -0.51 -7.40
CA LYS A 63 -7.12 0.24 -6.90
C LYS A 63 -6.74 1.62 -6.36
N ASN A 64 -5.63 1.73 -5.63
CA ASN A 64 -5.19 3.01 -5.04
C ASN A 64 -4.77 4.00 -6.12
N LEU A 65 -4.04 3.55 -7.14
CA LEU A 65 -3.67 4.38 -8.28
C LEU A 65 -4.88 4.87 -9.08
N LEU A 66 -5.86 3.99 -9.28
CA LEU A 66 -7.12 4.35 -9.94
C LEU A 66 -7.89 5.39 -9.12
N HIS A 67 -7.91 5.25 -7.79
CA HIS A 67 -8.55 6.21 -6.89
C HIS A 67 -7.86 7.59 -6.94
N LEU A 68 -6.53 7.62 -6.88
CA LEU A 68 -5.75 8.87 -7.02
C LEU A 68 -6.01 9.53 -8.38
N ARG A 69 -6.05 8.74 -9.47
CA ARG A 69 -6.37 9.22 -10.81
C ARG A 69 -7.77 9.81 -10.90
N ASP A 70 -8.76 9.17 -10.29
CA ASP A 70 -10.15 9.64 -10.24
C ASP A 70 -10.27 10.99 -9.52
N MET A 71 -9.47 11.19 -8.46
CA MET A 71 -9.37 12.48 -7.75
C MET A 71 -8.64 13.57 -8.57
N GLY A 72 -8.00 13.21 -9.69
CA GLY A 72 -7.26 14.12 -10.57
C GLY A 72 -5.77 14.22 -10.28
N TYR A 73 -5.20 13.24 -9.56
CA TYR A 73 -3.77 13.13 -9.32
C TYR A 73 -3.19 12.02 -10.21
N ASN A 74 -2.24 12.36 -11.08
CA ASN A 74 -1.54 11.36 -11.88
C ASN A 74 -0.31 10.87 -11.11
N CYS A 75 -0.51 9.88 -10.25
CA CYS A 75 0.55 9.34 -9.41
C CYS A 75 1.25 8.14 -10.08
N ARG A 76 2.59 8.14 -10.05
CA ARG A 76 3.45 7.00 -10.41
C ARG A 76 4.14 6.48 -9.17
N VAL A 77 4.14 5.16 -8.97
CA VAL A 77 4.86 4.55 -7.84
C VAL A 77 6.24 4.10 -8.31
N LYS A 78 7.27 4.44 -7.55
CA LYS A 78 8.64 3.94 -7.70
C LYS A 78 9.12 3.34 -6.39
N GLU A 79 9.96 2.32 -6.50
CA GLU A 79 10.67 1.78 -5.35
C GLU A 79 11.88 2.67 -5.00
N ASP A 80 12.12 2.85 -3.71
CA ASP A 80 13.30 3.50 -3.15
C ASP A 80 13.84 2.62 -2.03
N GLU A 81 15.05 2.09 -2.21
CA GLU A 81 15.70 1.19 -1.25
C GLU A 81 16.08 1.90 0.06
N ALA A 82 16.14 3.23 0.08
CA ALA A 82 16.36 4.00 1.29
C ALA A 82 15.09 4.10 2.16
N LEU A 83 13.92 3.75 1.63
CA LEU A 83 12.65 3.75 2.33
C LEU A 83 12.25 2.33 2.73
N SER A 84 11.71 2.17 3.94
CA SER A 84 11.22 0.88 4.43
C SER A 84 9.99 1.07 5.31
N GLY A 85 9.08 0.11 5.30
CA GLY A 85 7.84 0.20 6.07
C GLY A 85 6.82 1.15 5.45
N LEU A 86 5.99 1.79 6.29
CA LEU A 86 4.92 2.69 5.86
C LEU A 86 5.40 4.10 5.44
N ASP A 87 6.71 4.27 5.24
CA ASP A 87 7.30 5.53 4.79
C ASP A 87 7.14 5.74 3.29
N PHE A 88 6.88 7.00 2.92
CA PHE A 88 6.69 7.40 1.53
C PHE A 88 7.20 8.82 1.28
N ARG A 89 7.77 9.03 0.09
CA ARG A 89 8.20 10.34 -0.40
C ARG A 89 7.43 10.71 -1.66
N ILE A 90 7.00 11.96 -1.76
CA ILE A 90 6.23 12.46 -2.90
C ILE A 90 7.06 13.53 -3.59
N GLU A 91 7.17 13.44 -4.91
CA GLU A 91 7.84 14.40 -5.78
C GLU A 91 6.86 14.83 -6.87
N ARG A 92 6.65 16.13 -7.03
CA ARG A 92 5.82 16.66 -8.12
C ARG A 92 6.61 16.62 -9.41
N GLN A 93 6.05 16.06 -10.47
CA GLN A 93 6.57 16.28 -11.82
C GLN A 93 6.02 17.64 -12.30
N ALA A 94 6.93 18.57 -12.56
CA ALA A 94 6.63 19.87 -13.17
C ALA A 94 6.44 19.75 -14.68
#